data_AF-A0A368H1F7-F1
#
_entry.id   AF-A0A368H1F7-F1
#
_cell.length_a   1.000
_cell.length_b   1.000
_cell.length_c   1.000
_cell.angle_alpha   90.00
_cell.angle_beta   90.00
_cell.angle_gamma   90.00
#
_symmetry.space_group_name_H-M   'P 1'
#
loop_
_entity.id
_entity.type
_entity.pdbx_description
1 polymer ?
#
loop_
_entity_poly.entity_id
_entity_poly.type
_entity_poly.pdbx_seq_one_letter_code
_entity_poly.pdbx_strand_id
1 'polypeptide(L)'
;MELNFQLTQISQHVWSILEEDTRGCYPLSYLVIGETKVLVIDTGCGCGNIYFFIKQQQRLIEKKKIIVVNTHNHPEQTGGNFRFSTIGKLGLSHMVEELCASGKDPYYTKLMNSNWHWQINTYKVTRWLKDGDHILLGDTKDARNVVKVGSSQQRIHFRQLLCVFFFSCKEHFSK
;
A
#
# COMPACT_ATOMS: atom_id res chain seq x y z
N MET A 1 23.40 8.90 3.80
CA MET A 1 21.93 8.86 3.94
C MET A 1 21.58 7.39 4.05
N GLU A 2 21.40 6.89 5.26
CA GLU A 2 20.98 5.51 5.46
C GLU A 2 19.61 5.32 4.81
N LEU A 3 19.51 4.30 3.96
CA LEU A 3 18.24 3.91 3.37
C LEU A 3 17.50 3.14 4.45
N ASN A 4 16.52 3.78 5.09
CA ASN A 4 15.60 3.16 6.07
C ASN A 4 14.71 2.05 5.45
N PHE A 5 15.04 1.55 4.26
CA PHE A 5 14.23 0.60 3.53
C PHE A 5 15.08 -0.48 2.87
N GLN A 6 14.70 -1.73 3.08
CA GLN A 6 15.25 -2.89 2.37
C GLN A 6 14.23 -3.42 1.37
N LEU A 7 14.66 -3.61 0.12
CA LEU A 7 13.83 -4.17 -0.95
C LEU A 7 14.21 -5.63 -1.19
N THR A 8 13.24 -6.54 -1.15
CA THR A 8 13.45 -7.96 -1.44
C THR A 8 12.44 -8.44 -2.46
N GLN A 9 12.91 -9.12 -3.51
CA GLN A 9 12.01 -9.73 -4.50
C GLN A 9 11.43 -11.02 -3.95
N ILE A 10 10.10 -11.12 -3.90
CA ILE A 10 9.37 -12.31 -3.41
C ILE A 10 8.88 -13.16 -4.59
N SER A 11 8.51 -12.52 -5.70
CA SER A 11 8.14 -13.21 -6.95
C SER A 11 8.50 -12.35 -8.16
N GLN A 12 8.24 -12.86 -9.37
CA GLN A 12 8.53 -12.13 -10.61
C GLN A 12 7.94 -10.70 -10.64
N HIS A 13 6.80 -10.49 -9.96
CA HIS A 13 6.06 -9.23 -9.98
C HIS A 13 5.74 -8.66 -8.60
N VAL A 14 6.33 -9.20 -7.53
CA VAL A 14 6.08 -8.74 -6.15
C VAL A 14 7.40 -8.58 -5.39
N TRP A 15 7.53 -7.43 -4.73
CA TRP A 15 8.64 -7.11 -3.84
C TRP A 15 8.10 -6.73 -2.47
N SER A 16 8.79 -7.12 -1.39
CA SER A 16 8.61 -6.53 -0.08
C SER A 16 9.53 -5.34 0.09
N ILE A 17 9.06 -4.37 0.87
CA ILE A 17 9.78 -3.22 1.36
C ILE A 17 9.70 -3.28 2.89
N LEU A 18 10.82 -3.58 3.54
CA LEU A 18 10.93 -3.51 4.99
C LEU A 18 11.41 -2.11 5.39
N GLU A 19 10.66 -1.42 6.25
CA GLU A 19 11.16 -0.18 6.86
C GLU A 19 11.99 -0.50 8.11
N GLU A 20 13.23 -0.05 8.13
CA GLU A 20 14.01 0.08 9.37
C GLU A 20 13.54 1.33 10.10
N ASP A 21 12.64 1.16 11.06
CA ASP A 21 12.03 2.26 11.80
C ASP A 21 12.59 2.42 13.22
N THR A 22 12.50 3.64 13.73
CA THR A 22 12.95 4.00 15.08
C THR A 22 11.97 3.64 16.19
N ARG A 23 10.82 3.04 15.86
CA ARG A 23 9.74 2.67 16.78
C ARG A 23 9.74 1.17 17.09
N GLY A 24 10.59 0.39 16.42
CA GLY A 24 10.72 -1.05 16.59
C GLY A 24 9.55 -1.87 16.03
N CYS A 25 8.80 -1.32 15.08
CA CYS A 25 7.64 -2.00 14.48
C CYS A 25 8.01 -2.92 13.30
N TYR A 26 9.08 -2.58 12.59
CA TYR A 26 9.61 -3.24 11.39
C TYR A 26 8.51 -3.53 10.35
N PRO A 27 7.74 -2.50 9.91
CA PRO A 27 6.58 -2.74 9.08
C PRO A 27 6.98 -3.19 7.67
N LEU A 28 6.21 -4.13 7.14
CA LEU A 28 6.31 -4.59 5.76
C LEU A 28 5.30 -3.86 4.89
N SER A 29 5.79 -3.30 3.79
CA SER A 29 5.00 -2.84 2.66
C SER A 29 5.30 -3.73 1.45
N TYR A 30 4.42 -3.74 0.44
CA TYR A 30 4.64 -4.50 -0.78
C TYR A 30 4.51 -3.64 -2.02
N LEU A 31 5.29 -3.97 -3.04
CA LEU A 31 5.22 -3.37 -4.36
C LEU A 31 4.85 -4.46 -5.37
N VAL A 32 3.68 -4.31 -5.99
CA VAL A 32 3.21 -5.17 -7.09
C VAL A 32 3.41 -4.43 -8.40
N ILE A 33 4.07 -5.07 -9.35
CA ILE A 33 4.36 -4.47 -10.65
C ILE A 33 3.38 -5.02 -11.68
N GLY A 34 2.47 -4.16 -12.14
CA GLY A 34 1.69 -4.41 -13.35
C GLY A 34 2.34 -3.78 -14.57
N GLU A 35 1.60 -3.79 -15.68
CA GLU A 35 2.07 -3.30 -16.97
C GLU A 35 2.18 -1.76 -17.01
N THR A 36 1.12 -1.07 -16.57
CA THR A 36 0.98 0.39 -16.64
C THR A 36 0.98 1.08 -15.28
N LYS A 37 0.73 0.31 -14.20
CA LYS A 37 0.70 0.82 -12.83
C LYS A 37 1.44 -0.13 -11.90
N VAL A 38 1.81 0.41 -10.75
CA VAL A 38 2.31 -0.34 -9.60
C VAL A 38 1.37 -0.16 -8.44
N LEU A 39 1.14 -1.23 -7.68
CA LEU A 39 0.38 -1.19 -6.43
C LEU A 39 1.35 -1.17 -5.27
N VAL A 40 1.22 -0.18 -4.41
CA VAL A 40 1.90 -0.09 -3.12
C VAL A 40 0.90 -0.52 -2.06
N ILE A 41 1.19 -1.62 -1.36
CA ILE A 41 0.39 -2.10 -0.24
C ILE A 41 1.09 -1.67 1.04
N ASP A 42 0.42 -0.84 1.84
CA ASP A 42 0.94 -0.18 3.03
C ASP A 42 2.15 0.74 2.77
N THR A 43 2.47 1.59 3.75
CA THR A 43 3.45 2.68 3.59
C THR A 43 4.43 2.82 4.75
N GLY A 44 4.38 1.90 5.70
CA GLY A 44 5.22 1.91 6.89
C GLY A 44 4.83 2.97 7.94
N CYS A 45 5.68 3.09 8.95
CA CYS A 45 5.60 4.03 10.07
C CYS A 45 5.80 5.49 9.67
N GLY A 46 6.39 5.73 8.49
CA GLY A 46 6.69 7.09 8.00
C GLY A 46 7.96 7.68 8.62
N CYS A 47 8.86 6.86 9.17
CA CYS A 47 10.17 7.29 9.63
C CYS A 47 11.09 7.61 8.44
N GLY A 48 10.94 6.90 7.32
CA GLY A 48 11.57 7.20 6.04
C GLY A 48 10.64 7.90 5.02
N ASN A 49 11.21 8.23 3.85
CA ASN A 49 10.43 8.70 2.69
C ASN A 49 10.23 7.57 1.66
N ILE A 50 9.24 6.71 1.92
CA ILE A 50 8.94 5.55 1.07
C ILE A 50 8.57 5.92 -0.38
N TYR A 51 7.88 7.06 -0.59
CA TYR A 51 7.57 7.55 -1.94
C TYR A 51 8.83 7.83 -2.74
N PHE A 52 9.82 8.50 -2.12
CA PHE A 52 11.10 8.76 -2.75
C PHE A 52 11.89 7.47 -2.97
N PHE A 53 11.88 6.55 -2.01
CA PHE A 53 12.51 5.24 -2.13
C PHE A 53 11.97 4.44 -3.32
N ILE A 54 10.64 4.36 -3.47
CA ILE A 54 9.99 3.70 -4.61
C ILE A 54 10.35 4.40 -5.91
N LYS A 55 10.37 5.75 -5.92
CA LYS A 55 10.77 6.54 -7.09
C LYS A 55 12.20 6.25 -7.57
N GLN A 56 13.10 5.90 -6.66
CA GLN A 56 14.47 5.51 -7.01
C GLN A 56 14.55 4.13 -7.67
N GLN A 57 13.52 3.29 -7.53
CA GLN A 57 13.44 1.97 -8.17
C GLN A 57 13.02 2.07 -9.65
N GLN A 58 13.70 2.92 -10.42
CA GLN A 58 13.31 3.29 -11.78
C GLN A 58 13.12 2.07 -12.70
N ARG A 59 13.96 1.03 -12.56
CA ARG A 59 13.82 -0.21 -13.34
C ARG A 59 12.50 -0.94 -13.09
N LEU A 60 11.89 -0.78 -11.92
CA LEU A 60 10.62 -1.42 -11.56
C LEU A 60 9.42 -0.54 -11.95
N ILE A 61 9.53 0.77 -11.73
CA ILE A 61 8.39 1.68 -11.83
C ILE A 61 8.39 2.57 -13.08
N GLU A 62 9.33 2.37 -14.02
CA GLU A 62 9.47 3.24 -15.20
C GLU A 62 8.13 3.40 -15.94
N LYS A 63 7.74 4.68 -16.14
CA LYS A 63 6.51 5.11 -16.81
C LYS A 63 5.20 4.60 -16.18
N LYS A 64 5.25 4.01 -14.98
CA LYS A 64 4.08 3.48 -14.28
C LYS A 64 3.50 4.50 -13.32
N LYS A 65 2.17 4.53 -13.22
CA LYS A 65 1.46 5.25 -12.15
C LYS A 65 1.45 4.42 -10.88
N ILE A 66 1.32 5.08 -9.74
CA ILE A 66 1.28 4.46 -8.41
C ILE A 66 -0.16 4.47 -7.92
N ILE A 67 -0.65 3.31 -7.51
CA ILE A 67 -1.84 3.16 -6.67
C ILE A 67 -1.36 2.74 -5.28
N VAL A 68 -1.83 3.42 -4.24
CA VAL A 68 -1.55 3.04 -2.85
C VAL A 68 -2.80 2.42 -2.27
N VAL A 69 -2.68 1.29 -1.58
CA VAL A 69 -3.76 0.67 -0.80
C VAL A 69 -3.22 0.36 0.58
N ASN A 70 -4.01 0.65 1.59
CA ASN A 70 -3.68 0.21 2.94
C ASN A 70 -4.48 -1.05 3.31
N THR A 71 -3.83 -1.97 4.01
CA THR A 71 -4.47 -3.19 4.50
C THR A 71 -5.40 -2.88 5.66
N HIS A 72 -5.01 -1.97 6.56
CA HIS A 72 -5.82 -1.55 7.70
C HIS A 72 -5.29 -0.25 8.32
N ASN A 73 -6.09 0.38 9.17
CA ASN A 73 -5.80 1.69 9.75
C ASN A 73 -4.97 1.61 11.04
N HIS A 74 -3.73 1.14 10.92
CA HIS A 74 -2.73 1.24 11.99
C HIS A 74 -1.58 2.19 11.57
N PRO A 75 -0.99 2.97 12.50
CA PRO A 75 0.06 3.94 12.19
C PRO A 75 1.29 3.34 11.50
N GLU A 76 1.63 2.09 11.79
CA GLU A 76 2.73 1.36 11.18
C GLU A 76 2.46 0.90 9.73
N GLN A 77 1.24 1.08 9.24
CA GLN A 77 0.83 0.76 7.86
C GLN A 77 0.51 2.01 7.05
N THR A 78 0.07 3.07 7.74
CA THR A 78 -0.46 4.30 7.12
C THR A 78 0.43 5.52 7.32
N GLY A 79 1.46 5.43 8.17
CA GLY A 79 2.32 6.54 8.55
C GLY A 79 3.03 7.22 7.38
N GLY A 80 3.32 6.50 6.30
CA GLY A 80 3.90 7.04 5.07
C GLY A 80 2.90 7.64 4.06
N ASN A 81 1.59 7.51 4.25
CA ASN A 81 0.56 7.91 3.28
C ASN A 81 0.65 9.38 2.86
N PHE A 82 1.02 10.28 3.78
CA PHE A 82 1.18 11.70 3.49
C PHE A 82 2.30 12.02 2.49
N ARG A 83 3.17 11.07 2.16
CA ARG A 83 4.17 11.24 1.08
C ARG A 83 3.55 11.06 -0.31
N PHE A 84 2.44 10.33 -0.39
CA PHE A 84 1.68 10.07 -1.62
C PHE A 84 0.53 11.06 -1.82
N SER A 85 0.10 11.73 -0.75
CA SER A 85 -0.91 12.78 -0.78
C SER A 85 -0.29 14.16 -0.61
N THR A 86 -0.64 15.11 -1.47
CA THR A 86 -0.25 16.52 -1.32
C THR A 86 -1.38 17.31 -0.69
N ILE A 87 -1.05 18.29 0.18
CA ILE A 87 -2.04 19.14 0.87
C ILE A 87 -2.69 20.18 -0.09
N GLY A 88 -2.21 20.30 -1.33
CA GLY A 88 -2.75 21.22 -2.33
C GLY A 88 -4.05 20.75 -3.00
N LYS A 89 -4.66 21.64 -3.83
CA LYS A 89 -5.90 21.37 -4.58
C LYS A 89 -5.92 20.04 -5.37
N LEU A 90 -4.74 19.54 -5.76
CA LEU A 90 -4.56 18.30 -6.53
C LEU A 90 -4.59 17.02 -5.66
N GLY A 91 -4.35 17.12 -4.34
CA GLY A 91 -4.51 16.03 -3.37
C GLY A 91 -3.49 14.88 -3.40
N LEU A 92 -2.81 14.65 -4.54
CA LEU A 92 -1.88 13.55 -4.78
C LEU A 92 -0.51 14.02 -5.28
N SER A 93 0.52 13.20 -5.07
CA SER A 93 1.86 13.38 -5.65
C SER A 93 1.86 13.02 -7.15
N HIS A 94 2.75 13.62 -7.96
CA HIS A 94 2.73 13.56 -9.44
C HIS A 94 2.57 12.16 -10.08
N MET A 95 3.14 11.12 -9.48
CA MET A 95 3.07 9.75 -10.01
C MET A 95 1.89 8.94 -9.45
N VAL A 96 1.19 9.47 -8.45
CA VAL A 96 0.14 8.78 -7.73
C VAL A 96 -1.20 9.04 -8.41
N GLU A 97 -1.89 7.96 -8.75
CA GLU A 97 -3.21 7.96 -9.38
C GLU A 97 -4.32 7.83 -8.33
N GLU A 98 -4.14 6.91 -7.38
CA GLU A 98 -5.10 6.68 -6.30
C GLU A 98 -4.39 6.40 -4.96
N LEU A 99 -4.96 6.91 -3.87
CA LEU A 99 -4.69 6.46 -2.51
C LEU A 99 -5.99 5.91 -1.93
N CYS A 100 -6.00 4.60 -1.71
CA CYS A 100 -7.18 3.81 -1.42
C CYS A 100 -7.19 3.34 0.02
N ALA A 101 -8.38 3.33 0.62
CA ALA A 101 -8.62 2.79 1.94
C ALA A 101 -9.94 1.99 1.97
N SER A 102 -10.14 1.19 3.01
CA SER A 102 -11.37 0.42 3.19
C SER A 102 -12.57 1.34 3.41
N GLY A 103 -13.61 1.21 2.57
CA GLY A 103 -14.89 1.91 2.77
C GLY A 103 -15.71 1.38 3.94
N LYS A 104 -15.29 0.28 4.60
CA LYS A 104 -15.98 -0.27 5.77
C LYS A 104 -15.64 0.46 7.08
N ASP A 105 -14.53 1.20 7.11
CA ASP A 105 -14.12 1.97 8.27
C ASP A 105 -14.24 3.50 7.99
N PRO A 106 -15.36 4.13 8.41
CA PRO A 106 -15.54 5.57 8.23
C PRO A 106 -14.59 6.41 9.12
N TYR A 107 -13.83 5.75 10.01
CA TYR A 107 -12.86 6.36 10.91
C TYR A 107 -11.41 6.16 10.45
N TYR A 108 -11.18 5.75 9.19
CA TYR A 108 -9.83 5.55 8.63
C TYR A 108 -8.88 6.75 8.80
N THR A 109 -9.42 7.96 8.92
CA THR A 109 -8.66 9.20 9.12
C THR A 109 -8.68 9.70 10.57
N LYS A 110 -9.39 9.02 11.48
CA LYS A 110 -9.50 9.39 12.89
C LYS A 110 -8.48 8.62 13.72
N LEU A 111 -7.89 9.34 14.68
CA LEU A 111 -6.99 8.77 15.66
C LEU A 111 -7.75 7.79 16.55
N MET A 112 -7.36 6.52 16.51
CA MET A 112 -7.82 5.53 17.48
C MET A 112 -7.11 5.80 18.80
N ASN A 113 -7.86 6.13 19.85
CA ASN A 113 -7.33 6.41 21.18
C ASN A 113 -6.85 5.10 21.83
N SER A 114 -5.62 4.70 21.54
CA SER A 114 -4.95 3.56 22.16
C SER A 114 -3.53 3.95 22.52
N ASN A 115 -2.98 3.37 23.59
CA ASN A 115 -1.61 3.59 24.03
C ASN A 115 -0.54 3.12 23.02
N TRP A 116 -0.97 2.46 21.93
CA TRP A 116 -0.12 1.92 20.87
C TRP A 116 -0.18 2.71 19.57
N HIS A 117 -0.96 3.80 19.53
CA HIS A 117 -1.12 4.61 18.32
C HIS A 117 -0.43 5.95 18.47
N TRP A 118 0.45 6.29 17.53
CA TRP A 118 0.95 7.65 17.40
C TRP A 118 0.16 8.41 16.33
N GLN A 119 0.19 9.74 16.45
CA GLN A 119 -0.37 10.61 15.43
C GLN A 119 0.49 10.56 14.16
N ILE A 120 -0.14 10.23 13.04
CA ILE A 120 0.45 10.30 11.71
C ILE A 120 0.04 11.60 11.01
N ASN A 121 0.81 12.00 10.01
CA ASN A 121 0.50 13.18 9.20
C ASN A 121 -0.82 12.99 8.44
N THR A 122 -1.55 14.08 8.22
CA THR A 122 -2.80 14.06 7.46
C THR A 122 -2.57 13.72 5.99
N TYR A 123 -3.44 12.90 5.42
CA TYR A 123 -3.44 12.53 4.00
C TYR A 123 -4.87 12.42 3.48
N LYS A 124 -5.02 12.47 2.15
CA LYS A 124 -6.31 12.34 1.46
C LYS A 124 -6.47 10.94 0.87
N VAL A 125 -7.56 10.27 1.24
CA VAL A 125 -8.06 9.08 0.52
C VAL A 125 -8.83 9.54 -0.72
N THR A 126 -8.52 8.99 -1.88
CA THR A 126 -9.18 9.33 -3.15
C THR A 126 -10.18 8.27 -3.61
N ARG A 127 -10.07 7.04 -3.11
CA ARG A 127 -11.01 5.96 -3.41
C ARG A 127 -11.25 5.09 -2.18
N TRP A 128 -12.52 4.85 -1.88
CA TRP A 128 -12.95 3.92 -0.82
C TRP A 128 -13.29 2.57 -1.44
N LEU A 129 -12.54 1.53 -1.08
CA LEU A 129 -12.66 0.19 -1.64
C LEU A 129 -13.70 -0.64 -0.89
N LYS A 130 -14.38 -1.52 -1.63
CA LYS A 130 -15.35 -2.50 -1.13
C LYS A 130 -14.85 -3.92 -1.37
N ASP A 131 -15.44 -4.86 -0.64
CA ASP A 131 -15.22 -6.28 -0.87
C ASP A 131 -15.60 -6.65 -2.31
N GLY A 132 -14.71 -7.38 -2.99
CA GLY A 132 -14.89 -7.78 -4.39
C GLY A 132 -14.48 -6.73 -5.42
N ASP A 133 -14.04 -5.54 -5.02
CA ASP A 133 -13.51 -4.55 -5.96
C ASP A 133 -12.26 -5.08 -6.68
N HIS A 134 -12.05 -4.59 -7.90
CA HIS A 134 -10.81 -4.82 -8.65
C HIS A 134 -9.98 -3.54 -8.77
N ILE A 135 -8.67 -3.71 -8.69
CA ILE A 135 -7.65 -2.68 -8.96
C ILE A 135 -6.90 -3.11 -10.21
N LEU A 136 -6.85 -2.22 -11.20
CA LEU A 136 -6.34 -2.53 -12.54
C LEU A 136 -4.95 -1.90 -12.75
N LEU A 137 -3.94 -2.75 -12.87
CA LEU A 137 -2.54 -2.36 -13.07
C LEU A 137 -2.11 -2.34 -14.55
N GLY A 138 -3.01 -2.71 -15.47
CA GLY A 138 -2.76 -2.82 -16.91
C GLY A 138 -3.95 -3.41 -17.66
N ASP A 139 -3.70 -4.02 -18.83
CA ASP A 139 -4.74 -4.71 -19.62
C ASP A 139 -5.28 -5.92 -18.82
N THR A 140 -6.61 -6.02 -18.73
CA THR A 140 -7.33 -7.08 -18.00
C THR A 140 -7.21 -8.47 -18.63
N LYS A 141 -6.71 -8.57 -19.87
CA LYS A 141 -6.40 -9.86 -20.51
C LYS A 141 -5.30 -10.61 -19.76
N ASP A 142 -4.42 -9.87 -19.10
CA ASP A 142 -3.37 -10.45 -18.25
C ASP A 142 -3.83 -10.44 -16.78
N ALA A 143 -3.96 -11.63 -16.20
CA ALA A 143 -4.45 -11.80 -14.84
C ALA A 143 -3.54 -11.13 -13.79
N ARG A 144 -2.24 -10.93 -14.07
CA ARG A 144 -1.33 -10.22 -13.14
C ARG A 144 -1.70 -8.75 -12.96
N ASN A 145 -2.42 -8.17 -13.92
CA ASN A 145 -2.86 -6.78 -13.90
C ASN A 145 -4.13 -6.58 -13.07
N VAL A 146 -4.74 -7.64 -12.52
CA VAL A 146 -5.99 -7.56 -11.78
C VAL A 146 -5.76 -7.97 -10.33
N VAL A 147 -5.86 -7.00 -9.42
CA VAL A 147 -5.80 -7.25 -7.98
C VAL A 147 -7.21 -7.22 -7.42
N LYS A 148 -7.64 -8.32 -6.81
CA LYS A 148 -8.95 -8.42 -6.16
C LYS A 148 -8.85 -7.99 -4.70
N VAL A 149 -9.76 -7.13 -4.30
CA VAL A 149 -9.92 -6.66 -2.93
C VAL A 149 -10.78 -7.66 -2.16
N GLY A 150 -10.22 -8.22 -1.08
CA GLY A 150 -10.93 -9.06 -0.13
C GLY A 150 -11.04 -8.37 1.22
N SER A 151 -12.18 -8.55 1.88
CA SER A 151 -12.34 -8.22 3.29
C SER A 151 -12.26 -9.49 4.11
N SER A 152 -11.45 -9.47 5.16
CA SER A 152 -11.39 -10.57 6.13
C SER A 152 -11.76 -10.04 7.51
N GLN A 153 -12.61 -10.79 8.21
CA GLN A 153 -12.98 -10.50 9.59
C GLN A 153 -12.23 -11.52 10.46
N GLN A 154 -11.07 -11.15 11.00
CA GLN A 154 -10.42 -11.94 12.04
C GLN A 154 -10.58 -11.31 13.41
N ARG A 155 -10.87 -12.18 14.39
CA ARG A 155 -11.27 -11.90 15.76
C ARG A 155 -10.03 -11.59 16.61
N ILE A 156 -9.49 -10.39 16.48
CA ILE A 156 -8.71 -9.73 17.53
C ILE A 156 -9.44 -8.40 17.76
N HIS A 157 -9.84 -8.11 19.00
CA HIS A 157 -10.60 -6.92 19.36
C HIS A 157 -10.10 -5.69 18.57
N PHE A 158 -10.97 -5.11 17.72
CA PHE A 158 -10.74 -3.97 16.83
C PHE A 158 -9.81 -4.15 15.61
N ARG A 159 -10.08 -5.01 14.62
CA ARG A 159 -9.46 -4.84 13.27
C ARG A 159 -10.41 -5.26 12.12
N GLN A 160 -10.72 -4.32 11.22
CA GLN A 160 -11.19 -4.66 9.87
C GLN A 160 -9.97 -4.70 8.95
N LEU A 161 -9.61 -5.88 8.48
CA LEU A 161 -8.59 -6.05 7.44
C LEU A 161 -9.24 -5.88 6.05
N LEU A 162 -8.72 -4.93 5.28
CA LEU A 162 -8.65 -5.09 3.84
C LEU A 162 -7.50 -6.06 3.56
N CYS A 163 -7.82 -7.36 3.52
CA CYS A 163 -6.87 -8.36 3.03
C CYS A 163 -6.82 -8.21 1.50
N VAL A 164 -5.88 -7.41 1.00
CA VAL A 164 -5.54 -7.41 -0.43
C VAL A 164 -4.76 -8.68 -0.73
N PHE A 165 -5.45 -9.81 -0.91
CA PHE A 165 -4.83 -11.02 -1.44
C PHE A 165 -5.80 -11.77 -2.35
N PHE A 166 -5.53 -11.72 -3.65
CA PHE A 166 -5.37 -12.88 -4.53
C PHE A 166 -4.63 -12.40 -5.79
N PHE A 167 -3.33 -12.67 -5.88
CA PHE A 167 -2.62 -12.62 -7.15
C PHE A 167 -3.03 -13.87 -7.92
N SER A 168 -3.85 -13.73 -8.96
CA SER A 168 -4.00 -14.81 -9.94
C SER A 168 -2.76 -14.81 -10.86
N CYS A 169 -1.58 -15.06 -10.30
CA CYS A 169 -0.49 -15.60 -11.11
C CYS A 169 -0.86 -17.07 -11.34
N LYS A 170 -1.45 -17.37 -12.50
CA LYS A 170 -1.45 -18.74 -13.03
C LYS A 170 0.00 -19.08 -13.40
N GLU A 171 0.85 -19.31 -12.40
CA GLU A 171 2.05 -20.09 -12.60
C GLU A 171 1.75 -21.48 -12.03
N HIS A 172 1.87 -22.49 -12.89
CA HIS A 172 1.75 -23.88 -12.50
C HIS A 172 2.73 -24.16 -11.36
N PHE A 173 2.21 -24.35 -10.15
CA PHE A 173 2.89 -25.18 -9.16
C PHE A 173 2.80 -26.62 -9.63
N SER A 174 3.73 -27.00 -10.51
CA SER A 174 4.11 -28.39 -10.68
C SER A 174 4.80 -28.85 -9.40
N LYS A 175 4.38 -30.03 -8.92
CA LYS A 175 4.81 -30.69 -7.69
C LYS A 175 6.32 -30.86 -7.57
#